data_AF-R5CAN7-F1
#
_entry.id   AF-R5CAN7-F1
#
_cell.length_a   1.000
_cell.length_b   1.000
_cell.length_c   1.000
_cell.angle_alpha   90.00
_cell.angle_beta   90.00
_cell.angle_gamma   90.00
#
_symmetry.space_group_name_H-M   'P 1'
#
loop_
_entity.id
_entity.type
_entity.pdbx_description
1 polymer ?
#
loop_
_entity_poly.entity_id
_entity_poly.type
_entity_poly.pdbx_seq_one_letter_code
_entity_poly.pdbx_strand_id
1 'polypeptide(L)'
;MNSCNIHGKGLCAEKVNLAQTMPYKKAKERICIRTVNHCHNRQELEKLPYIGWEDLAIVFCYDVEDGGEIPILPEDLQQWGIDLYELHRNALIQSRRIHPPLFASLREVLGLPEDCEDAGTESSLYVLTCRKAFYGSSVMFYPGMMTYLAERLGGDLYVIPCSVHEVLLIRKEEIEDPQGLVSIIRSINRQELLPGDILSDSLYEYLADRDLLRRMAWNG
;
A
#
# COMPACT_ATOMS: atom_id res chain seq x y z
N MET A 1 15.58 24.57 -7.23
CA MET A 1 14.98 23.23 -7.37
C MET A 1 15.25 22.50 -6.07
N ASN A 2 14.29 22.57 -5.14
CA ASN A 2 14.45 22.02 -3.80
C ASN A 2 14.28 20.49 -3.89
N SER A 3 15.37 19.77 -3.64
CA SER A 3 15.36 18.35 -3.37
C SER A 3 14.55 18.08 -2.10
N CYS A 4 13.35 17.53 -2.28
CA CYS A 4 12.56 16.98 -1.19
C CYS A 4 13.28 15.73 -0.66
N ASN A 5 14.15 15.92 0.33
CA ASN A 5 14.70 14.85 1.13
C ASN A 5 13.62 14.36 2.11
N ILE A 6 12.68 13.54 1.62
CA ILE A 6 11.72 12.81 2.44
C ILE A 6 12.12 11.33 2.35
N HIS A 7 13.30 11.01 2.91
CA HIS A 7 13.69 9.62 3.10
C HIS A 7 12.68 8.98 4.06
N GLY A 8 12.25 7.75 3.72
CA GLY A 8 11.29 6.95 4.46
C GLY A 8 11.56 6.99 5.97
N LYS A 9 10.77 7.79 6.68
CA LYS A 9 10.66 7.65 8.13
C LYS A 9 9.94 6.32 8.35
N GLY A 10 10.69 5.29 8.75
CA GLY A 10 10.12 4.04 9.23
C GLY A 10 9.12 4.27 10.37
N LEU A 11 8.53 3.20 10.91
CA LEU A 11 7.57 3.26 12.04
C LEU A 11 8.11 3.99 13.29
N CYS A 12 9.39 4.35 13.32
CA CYS A 12 10.10 5.09 14.37
C CYS A 12 9.87 6.62 14.37
N ALA A 13 8.73 7.12 13.87
CA ALA A 13 8.38 8.52 14.09
C ALA A 13 8.19 8.82 15.60
N GLU A 14 8.29 10.10 15.98
CA GLU A 14 8.11 10.53 17.36
C GLU A 14 6.73 10.09 17.88
N LYS A 15 6.74 9.27 18.93
CA LYS A 15 5.53 8.67 19.49
C LYS A 15 4.83 9.69 20.39
N VAL A 16 3.85 10.38 19.81
CA VAL A 16 3.00 11.35 20.51
C VAL A 16 1.68 10.67 20.83
N ASN A 17 1.25 10.73 22.09
CA ASN A 17 -0.10 10.33 22.47
C ASN A 17 -1.08 11.39 21.95
N LEU A 18 -1.73 11.10 20.82
CA LEU A 18 -2.60 12.03 20.14
C LEU A 18 -3.88 12.29 20.97
N ALA A 19 -4.38 11.26 21.66
CA ALA A 19 -5.60 11.36 22.45
C ALA A 19 -5.52 12.36 23.61
N GLN A 20 -4.32 12.63 24.14
CA GLN A 20 -4.10 13.68 25.15
C GLN A 20 -4.36 15.10 24.61
N THR A 21 -4.25 15.30 23.30
CA THR A 21 -4.37 16.63 22.68
C THR A 21 -5.62 16.78 21.82
N MET A 22 -6.20 15.66 21.36
CA MET A 22 -7.32 15.68 20.41
C MET A 22 -8.37 14.61 20.70
N PRO A 23 -9.67 14.98 20.81
CA PRO A 23 -10.73 14.01 20.95
C PRO A 23 -10.94 13.22 19.65
N TYR A 24 -11.30 11.95 19.77
CA TYR A 24 -11.51 11.04 18.64
C TYR A 24 -12.42 11.60 17.54
N LYS A 25 -13.50 12.29 17.92
CA LYS A 25 -14.46 12.88 16.97
C LYS A 25 -13.78 13.75 15.91
N LYS A 26 -12.70 14.45 16.29
CA LYS A 26 -11.87 15.27 15.40
C LYS A 26 -10.73 14.45 14.80
N ALA A 27 -10.02 13.68 15.63
CA ALA A 27 -8.84 12.92 15.19
C ALA A 27 -9.18 11.97 14.04
N LYS A 28 -10.31 11.27 14.13
CA LYS A 28 -10.76 10.27 13.18
C LYS A 28 -10.81 10.77 11.74
N GLU A 29 -11.08 12.05 11.50
CA GLU A 29 -11.19 12.60 10.14
C GLU A 29 -9.87 12.54 9.36
N ARG A 30 -8.74 12.34 10.05
CA ARG A 30 -7.40 12.35 9.46
C ARG A 30 -6.60 11.07 9.74
N ILE A 31 -7.24 10.05 10.29
CA ILE A 31 -6.59 8.74 10.47
C ILE A 31 -6.60 8.00 9.14
N CYS A 32 -5.44 7.55 8.69
CA CYS A 32 -5.25 6.77 7.49
C CYS A 32 -4.52 5.45 7.81
N ILE A 33 -4.60 4.53 6.87
CA ILE A 33 -3.83 3.28 6.85
C ILE A 33 -2.52 3.42 6.08
N ARG A 34 -1.55 2.60 6.46
CA ARG A 34 -0.39 2.25 5.63
C ARG A 34 -0.25 0.74 5.59
N THR A 35 0.49 0.26 4.60
CA THR A 35 0.88 -1.15 4.51
C THR A 35 2.39 -1.26 4.64
N VAL A 36 2.83 -2.20 5.47
CA VAL A 36 4.25 -2.50 5.70
C VAL A 36 4.47 -4.00 5.65
N ASN A 37 5.71 -4.43 5.43
CA ASN A 37 6.07 -5.84 5.57
C ASN A 37 5.93 -6.28 7.03
N HIS A 38 5.16 -7.34 7.30
CA HIS A 38 4.92 -7.82 8.66
C HIS A 38 6.19 -8.34 9.33
N CYS A 39 6.95 -9.20 8.64
CA CYS A 39 8.14 -9.85 9.19
C CYS A 39 9.26 -8.85 9.46
N HIS A 40 9.52 -7.94 8.52
CA HIS A 40 10.58 -6.93 8.68
C HIS A 40 10.28 -5.92 9.78
N ASN A 41 8.99 -5.68 10.10
CA ASN A 41 8.58 -4.67 11.08
C ASN A 41 8.09 -5.25 12.41
N ARG A 42 8.27 -6.55 12.66
CA ARG A 42 7.70 -7.26 13.82
C ARG A 42 7.92 -6.56 15.17
N GLN A 43 9.13 -6.08 15.44
CA GLN A 43 9.47 -5.43 16.71
C GLN A 43 8.74 -4.10 16.94
N GLU A 44 8.45 -3.35 15.87
CA GLU A 44 7.67 -2.11 15.98
C GLU A 44 6.17 -2.38 15.97
N LEU A 45 5.71 -3.41 15.25
CA LEU A 45 4.31 -3.84 15.25
C LEU A 45 3.82 -4.30 16.63
N GLU A 46 4.70 -4.88 17.46
CA GLU A 46 4.37 -5.23 18.86
C GLU A 46 3.94 -4.02 19.72
N LYS A 47 4.26 -2.80 19.26
CA LYS A 47 4.00 -1.54 19.97
C LYS A 47 2.86 -0.73 19.33
N LEU A 48 2.23 -1.24 18.27
CA LEU A 48 1.26 -0.51 17.47
C LEU A 48 -0.02 -1.33 17.28
N PRO A 49 -1.19 -0.68 17.14
CA PRO A 49 -2.37 -1.34 16.59
C PRO A 49 -2.10 -1.70 15.12
N TYR A 50 -2.34 -2.96 14.73
CA TYR A 50 -2.22 -3.39 13.34
C TYR A 50 -3.20 -4.51 12.99
N ILE A 51 -3.51 -4.63 11.70
CA ILE A 51 -4.21 -5.79 11.12
C ILE A 51 -3.19 -6.58 10.30
N GLY A 52 -2.97 -7.84 10.65
CA GLY A 52 -2.15 -8.74 9.83
C GLY A 52 -2.89 -9.18 8.57
N TRP A 53 -2.18 -9.24 7.45
CA TRP A 53 -2.70 -9.76 6.19
C TRP A 53 -1.58 -10.43 5.40
N GLU A 54 -1.64 -11.75 5.22
CA GLU A 54 -0.56 -12.54 4.60
C GLU A 54 0.82 -12.25 5.25
N ASP A 55 1.79 -11.75 4.49
CA ASP A 55 3.11 -11.28 4.94
C ASP A 55 3.17 -9.75 5.12
N LEU A 56 2.04 -9.07 5.07
CA LEU A 56 1.90 -7.63 5.29
C LEU A 56 1.17 -7.32 6.61
N ALA A 57 1.32 -6.08 7.06
CA ALA A 57 0.55 -5.51 8.15
C ALA A 57 -0.03 -4.16 7.72
N ILE A 58 -1.29 -3.93 8.06
CA ILE A 58 -1.95 -2.64 7.95
C ILE A 58 -1.79 -1.93 9.30
N VAL A 59 -1.15 -0.78 9.28
CA VAL A 59 -0.93 0.08 10.45
C VAL A 59 -1.68 1.40 10.30
N PHE A 60 -1.84 2.13 11.40
CA PHE A 60 -2.65 3.34 11.45
C PHE A 60 -1.80 4.55 11.81
N CYS A 61 -2.05 5.66 11.13
CA CYS A 61 -1.39 6.92 11.39
C CYS A 61 -2.36 8.10 11.21
N TYR A 62 -2.06 9.20 11.89
CA TYR A 62 -2.73 10.47 11.71
C TYR A 62 -1.96 11.32 10.69
N ASP A 63 -2.62 11.70 9.58
CA ASP A 63 -2.05 12.55 8.53
C ASP A 63 -1.99 14.01 9.00
N VAL A 64 -0.79 14.55 9.18
CA VAL A 64 -0.57 15.97 9.52
C VAL A 64 -0.51 16.78 8.23
N GLU A 65 -1.14 17.96 8.22
CA GLU A 65 -1.29 18.79 7.00
C GLU A 65 0.05 19.18 6.36
N ASP A 66 1.11 19.36 7.14
CA ASP A 66 2.45 19.74 6.68
C ASP A 66 3.30 18.56 6.15
N GLY A 67 2.66 17.44 5.79
CA GLY A 67 3.33 16.26 5.22
C GLY A 67 4.01 15.36 6.26
N GLY A 68 3.66 15.52 7.53
CA GLY A 68 4.03 14.63 8.61
C GLY A 68 2.97 13.58 8.89
N GLU A 69 3.34 12.52 9.60
CA GLU A 69 2.39 11.51 10.04
C GLU A 69 2.78 11.04 11.44
N ILE A 70 1.76 10.85 12.29
CA ILE A 70 1.94 10.42 13.69
C ILE A 70 1.35 9.01 13.81
N PRO A 71 2.11 8.00 14.27
CA PRO A 71 1.57 6.66 14.46
C PRO A 71 0.46 6.68 15.52
N ILE A 72 -0.64 5.97 15.26
CA ILE A 72 -1.67 5.76 16.29
C ILE A 72 -1.14 4.71 17.27
N LEU A 73 -1.21 5.01 18.56
CA LEU A 73 -0.71 4.15 19.63
C LEU A 73 -1.86 3.39 20.32
N PRO A 74 -1.60 2.23 20.96
CA PRO A 74 -2.62 1.53 21.75
C PRO A 74 -3.28 2.40 22.82
N GLU A 75 -2.53 3.33 23.41
CA GLU A 75 -3.03 4.28 24.41
C GLU A 75 -4.03 5.27 23.83
N ASP A 76 -3.93 5.61 22.53
CA ASP A 76 -4.90 6.48 21.86
C ASP A 76 -6.27 5.79 21.78
N LEU A 77 -6.30 4.51 21.41
CA LEU A 77 -7.54 3.72 21.33
C LEU A 77 -8.20 3.62 22.72
N GLN A 78 -7.39 3.33 23.75
CA GLN A 78 -7.87 3.22 25.13
C GLN A 78 -8.52 4.52 25.61
N GLN A 79 -7.88 5.67 25.35
CA GLN A 79 -8.41 6.98 25.77
C GLN A 79 -9.62 7.42 24.96
N TRP A 80 -9.63 7.13 23.66
CA TRP A 80 -10.78 7.40 22.80
C TRP A 80 -11.96 6.46 23.05
N GLY A 81 -11.73 5.32 23.71
CA GLY A 81 -12.75 4.32 23.99
C GLY A 81 -13.23 3.58 22.74
N ILE A 82 -12.33 3.37 21.77
CA ILE A 82 -12.60 2.64 20.53
C ILE A 82 -11.80 1.34 20.47
N ASP A 83 -12.26 0.38 19.69
CA ASP A 83 -11.51 -0.83 19.40
C ASP A 83 -10.79 -0.77 18.04
N LEU A 84 -9.99 -1.80 17.76
CA LEU A 84 -9.23 -1.94 16.53
C LEU A 84 -10.13 -2.07 15.30
N TYR A 85 -11.33 -2.64 15.44
CA TYR A 85 -12.28 -2.81 14.34
C TYR A 85 -12.85 -1.46 13.90
N GLU A 86 -13.28 -0.62 14.87
CA GLU A 86 -13.75 0.73 14.60
C GLU A 86 -12.64 1.58 13.97
N LEU A 87 -11.43 1.52 14.53
CA LEU A 87 -10.26 2.22 13.99
C LEU A 87 -10.03 1.83 12.51
N HIS A 88 -9.98 0.54 12.22
CA HIS A 88 -9.73 0.03 10.88
C HIS A 88 -10.80 0.47 9.88
N ARG A 89 -12.08 0.29 10.23
CA ARG A 89 -13.19 0.70 9.37
C ARG A 89 -13.18 2.21 9.10
N ASN A 90 -12.88 3.02 10.12
CA ASN A 90 -12.78 4.47 9.95
C ASN A 90 -11.61 4.84 9.03
N ALA A 91 -10.43 4.29 9.31
CA ALA A 91 -9.20 4.60 8.59
C ALA A 91 -9.30 4.25 7.10
N LEU A 92 -9.94 3.15 6.72
CA LEU A 92 -10.18 2.81 5.31
C LEU A 92 -10.99 3.87 4.56
N ILE A 93 -12.05 4.39 5.19
CA ILE A 93 -12.90 5.44 4.60
C ILE A 93 -12.11 6.74 4.44
N GLN A 94 -11.36 7.10 5.47
CA GLN A 94 -10.63 8.37 5.50
C GLN A 94 -9.38 8.33 4.61
N SER A 95 -8.66 7.22 4.55
CA SER A 95 -7.56 7.00 3.61
C SER A 95 -7.96 7.30 2.18
N ARG A 96 -9.11 6.80 1.71
CA ARG A 96 -9.61 7.09 0.35
C ARG A 96 -9.88 8.59 0.12
N ARG A 97 -10.28 9.32 1.16
CA ARG A 97 -10.57 10.77 1.10
C ARG A 97 -9.29 11.61 1.14
N ILE A 98 -8.37 11.27 2.04
CA ILE A 98 -7.13 12.03 2.32
C ILE A 98 -6.08 11.72 1.27
N HIS A 99 -5.96 10.44 0.89
CA HIS A 99 -5.02 9.92 -0.11
C HIS A 99 -5.80 9.23 -1.24
N PRO A 100 -6.46 10.00 -2.14
CA PRO A 100 -7.23 9.41 -3.23
C PRO A 100 -6.35 8.50 -4.11
N PRO A 101 -6.92 7.39 -4.60
CA PRO A 101 -6.22 6.48 -5.48
C PRO A 101 -5.79 7.20 -6.77
N LEU A 102 -4.62 6.84 -7.26
CA LEU A 102 -4.12 7.17 -8.58
C LEU A 102 -3.79 5.86 -9.29
N PHE A 103 -4.34 5.72 -10.48
CA PHE A 103 -4.16 4.55 -11.32
C PHE A 103 -3.93 5.00 -12.76
N ALA A 104 -2.78 4.60 -13.31
CA ALA A 104 -2.31 4.98 -14.63
C ALA A 104 -1.54 3.82 -15.26
N SER A 105 -1.47 3.76 -16.59
CA SER A 105 -0.52 2.86 -17.23
C SER A 105 0.91 3.28 -16.90
N LEU A 106 1.85 2.33 -16.86
CA LEU A 106 3.26 2.65 -16.63
C LEU A 106 3.79 3.60 -17.72
N ARG A 107 3.32 3.43 -18.96
CA ARG A 107 3.62 4.30 -20.10
C ARG A 107 3.24 5.76 -19.85
N GLU A 108 2.03 6.01 -19.33
CA GLU A 108 1.58 7.36 -18.95
C GLU A 108 2.48 7.97 -17.88
N VAL A 109 2.85 7.18 -16.87
CA VAL A 109 3.72 7.61 -15.77
C VAL A 109 5.12 7.99 -16.28
N LEU A 110 5.64 7.23 -17.24
CA LEU A 110 6.94 7.49 -17.88
C LEU A 110 6.89 8.58 -18.96
N GLY A 111 5.70 9.08 -19.32
CA GLY A 111 5.54 10.10 -20.37
C GLY A 111 5.90 9.60 -21.77
N LEU A 112 5.78 8.30 -22.02
CA LEU A 112 6.12 7.70 -23.31
C LEU A 112 5.00 7.99 -24.36
N PRO A 113 5.34 8.37 -25.60
CA PRO A 113 4.36 8.71 -26.65
C PRO A 113 3.39 7.56 -26.93
N GLU A 114 2.13 7.78 -27.34
CA GLU A 114 1.15 6.71 -27.64
C GLU A 114 1.47 5.85 -28.88
N ASP A 115 2.35 6.32 -29.76
CA ASP A 115 2.67 5.65 -31.04
C ASP A 115 3.97 4.84 -31.02
N CYS A 116 4.64 4.68 -29.87
CA CYS A 116 5.77 3.75 -29.78
C CYS A 116 5.26 2.29 -29.78
N GLU A 117 5.43 1.62 -30.93
CA GLU A 117 5.11 0.20 -31.13
C GLU A 117 6.09 -0.73 -30.39
N ASP A 118 7.24 -0.21 -29.95
CA ASP A 118 8.36 -0.97 -29.37
C ASP A 118 8.29 -1.13 -27.82
N ALA A 119 7.16 -0.79 -27.20
CA ALA A 119 7.04 -0.68 -25.74
C ALA A 119 6.93 -2.03 -24.98
N GLY A 120 6.91 -3.17 -25.68
CA GLY A 120 6.88 -4.50 -25.04
C GLY A 120 5.81 -4.64 -23.94
N THR A 121 6.16 -5.33 -22.85
CA THR A 121 5.31 -5.55 -21.66
C THR A 121 4.99 -4.30 -20.84
N GLU A 122 5.68 -3.17 -21.06
CA GLU A 122 5.39 -1.90 -20.38
C GLU A 122 4.01 -1.35 -20.77
N SER A 123 3.52 -1.76 -21.94
CA SER A 123 2.19 -1.44 -22.47
C SER A 123 1.05 -2.00 -21.62
N SER A 124 1.31 -3.05 -20.83
CA SER A 124 0.28 -3.74 -20.04
C SER A 124 0.48 -3.67 -18.52
N LEU A 125 1.51 -2.97 -18.07
CA LEU A 125 1.72 -2.69 -16.65
C LEU A 125 0.97 -1.42 -16.24
N TYR A 126 0.31 -1.49 -15.09
CA TYR A 126 -0.38 -0.36 -14.50
C TYR A 126 0.16 -0.06 -13.10
N VAL A 127 0.30 1.20 -12.78
CA VAL A 127 0.73 1.67 -11.46
C VAL A 127 -0.52 1.99 -10.63
N LEU A 128 -0.59 1.41 -9.42
CA LEU A 128 -1.56 1.80 -8.40
C LEU A 128 -0.82 2.44 -7.22
N THR A 129 -1.15 3.71 -6.95
CA THR A 129 -0.60 4.49 -5.86
C THR A 129 -1.66 5.46 -5.33
N CYS A 130 -1.27 6.42 -4.49
CA CYS A 130 -2.12 7.53 -4.05
C CYS A 130 -1.59 8.87 -4.58
N ARG A 131 -2.41 9.91 -4.59
CA ARG A 131 -2.01 11.24 -5.10
C ARG A 131 -0.81 11.89 -4.41
N LYS A 132 -0.53 11.52 -3.14
CA LYS A 132 0.67 11.99 -2.44
C LYS A 132 1.94 11.21 -2.83
N ALA A 133 1.80 10.13 -3.61
CA ALA A 133 2.86 9.18 -3.97
C ALA A 133 3.65 8.67 -2.74
N PHE A 134 2.95 8.50 -1.61
CA PHE A 134 3.54 8.10 -0.35
C PHE A 134 2.62 7.11 0.36
N TYR A 135 3.15 5.93 0.74
CA TYR A 135 2.38 4.81 1.29
C TYR A 135 1.16 4.36 0.45
N GLY A 136 1.21 4.58 -0.87
CA GLY A 136 0.12 4.32 -1.81
C GLY A 136 -0.15 2.85 -2.07
N SER A 137 0.73 1.92 -1.68
CA SER A 137 0.45 0.49 -1.75
C SER A 137 -0.81 0.08 -0.97
N SER A 138 -1.12 0.83 0.10
CA SER A 138 -2.32 0.62 0.92
C SER A 138 -3.64 0.81 0.19
N VAL A 139 -3.61 1.47 -0.98
CA VAL A 139 -4.79 1.70 -1.83
C VAL A 139 -5.43 0.38 -2.28
N MET A 140 -4.67 -0.70 -2.41
CA MET A 140 -5.22 -2.02 -2.77
C MET A 140 -6.22 -2.57 -1.73
N PHE A 141 -6.17 -2.07 -0.48
CA PHE A 141 -7.12 -2.44 0.58
C PHE A 141 -8.34 -1.53 0.65
N TYR A 142 -8.44 -0.49 -0.18
CA TYR A 142 -9.60 0.38 -0.15
C TYR A 142 -10.86 -0.39 -0.59
N PRO A 143 -12.00 -0.21 0.09
CA PRO A 143 -13.22 -0.97 -0.23
C PRO A 143 -13.61 -0.86 -1.71
N GLY A 144 -13.72 -2.00 -2.37
CA GLY A 144 -14.09 -2.13 -3.79
C GLY A 144 -13.01 -1.73 -4.80
N MET A 145 -11.79 -1.42 -4.36
CA MET A 145 -10.72 -0.96 -5.26
C MET A 145 -10.31 -2.06 -6.25
N MET A 146 -9.98 -3.24 -5.74
CA MET A 146 -9.52 -4.33 -6.61
C MET A 146 -10.62 -4.82 -7.56
N THR A 147 -11.87 -4.83 -7.12
CA THR A 147 -13.04 -5.13 -7.98
C THR A 147 -13.13 -4.15 -9.13
N TYR A 148 -13.09 -2.84 -8.84
CA TYR A 148 -13.13 -1.79 -9.85
C TYR A 148 -11.98 -1.91 -10.87
N LEU A 149 -10.77 -2.25 -10.40
CA LEU A 149 -9.60 -2.39 -11.27
C LEU A 149 -9.69 -3.63 -12.14
N ALA A 150 -10.15 -4.77 -11.61
CA ALA A 150 -10.36 -5.99 -12.37
C ALA A 150 -11.44 -5.81 -13.46
N GLU A 151 -12.54 -5.12 -13.14
CA GLU A 151 -13.58 -4.77 -14.13
C GLU A 151 -13.02 -3.86 -15.23
N ARG A 152 -12.23 -2.85 -14.86
CA ARG A 152 -11.62 -1.91 -15.81
C ARG A 152 -10.58 -2.57 -16.71
N LEU A 153 -9.80 -3.52 -16.18
CA LEU A 153 -8.73 -4.20 -16.90
C LEU A 153 -9.19 -5.46 -17.63
N GLY A 154 -10.33 -6.03 -17.24
CA GLY A 154 -10.99 -7.12 -17.94
C GLY A 154 -10.60 -8.53 -17.48
N GLY A 155 -10.35 -8.75 -16.19
CA GLY A 155 -10.04 -10.09 -15.69
C GLY A 155 -9.36 -10.13 -14.33
N ASP A 156 -8.81 -11.30 -14.00
CA ASP A 156 -8.01 -11.50 -12.81
C ASP A 156 -6.66 -10.78 -12.94
N LEU A 157 -6.11 -10.34 -11.81
CA LEU A 157 -4.90 -9.50 -11.79
C LEU A 157 -3.79 -10.16 -10.97
N TYR A 158 -2.54 -10.00 -11.43
CA TYR A 158 -1.39 -10.07 -10.55
C TYR A 158 -1.13 -8.70 -9.92
N VAL A 159 -0.82 -8.70 -8.63
CA VAL A 159 -0.44 -7.51 -7.87
C VAL A 159 1.00 -7.67 -7.42
N ILE A 160 1.86 -6.82 -7.96
CA ILE A 160 3.30 -6.84 -7.76
C ILE A 160 3.65 -5.75 -6.73
N PRO A 161 4.15 -6.11 -5.54
CA PRO A 161 4.56 -5.15 -4.52
C PRO A 161 5.87 -4.48 -4.93
N CYS A 162 5.79 -3.33 -5.59
CA CYS A 162 6.97 -2.58 -6.01
C CYS A 162 7.65 -1.91 -4.81
N SER A 163 6.88 -1.20 -3.98
CA SER A 163 7.38 -0.59 -2.76
C SER A 163 6.24 -0.34 -1.77
N VAL A 164 6.52 0.23 -0.60
CA VAL A 164 5.47 0.74 0.28
C VAL A 164 4.66 1.87 -0.38
N HIS A 165 5.19 2.54 -1.40
CA HIS A 165 4.57 3.70 -2.06
C HIS A 165 3.66 3.33 -3.23
N GLU A 166 3.87 2.18 -3.90
CA GLU A 166 3.05 1.74 -5.02
C GLU A 166 3.08 0.22 -5.23
N VAL A 167 2.03 -0.29 -5.89
CA VAL A 167 1.99 -1.65 -6.43
C VAL A 167 1.79 -1.56 -7.94
N LEU A 168 2.32 -2.55 -8.67
CA LEU A 168 2.03 -2.71 -10.09
C LEU A 168 0.95 -3.76 -10.28
N LEU A 169 0.16 -3.58 -11.34
CA LEU A 169 -0.92 -4.46 -11.74
C LEU A 169 -0.70 -4.90 -13.17
N ILE A 170 -0.93 -6.18 -13.43
CA ILE A 170 -0.92 -6.77 -14.77
C ILE A 170 -2.00 -7.83 -14.84
N ARG A 171 -2.63 -7.98 -16.02
CA ARG A 171 -3.60 -9.06 -16.23
C ARG A 171 -2.91 -10.41 -16.12
N LYS A 172 -3.57 -11.38 -15.50
CA LYS A 172 -3.01 -12.72 -15.38
C LYS A 172 -2.81 -13.40 -16.73
N GLU A 173 -3.68 -13.13 -17.71
CA GLU A 173 -3.59 -13.73 -19.05
C GLU A 173 -2.34 -13.27 -19.83
N GLU A 174 -1.70 -12.19 -19.41
CA GLU A 174 -0.49 -11.66 -20.06
C GLU A 174 0.81 -12.24 -19.50
N ILE A 175 0.72 -13.06 -18.46
CA ILE A 175 1.87 -13.65 -17.77
C ILE A 175 1.79 -15.16 -17.87
N GLU A 176 2.65 -15.73 -18.72
CA GLU A 176 2.79 -17.18 -18.86
C GLU A 176 3.54 -17.81 -17.68
N ASP A 177 4.59 -17.12 -17.18
CA ASP A 177 5.43 -17.58 -16.07
C ASP A 177 5.38 -16.63 -14.86
N PRO A 178 4.45 -16.83 -13.92
CA PRO A 178 4.41 -16.05 -12.68
C PRO A 178 5.60 -16.33 -11.73
N GLN A 179 6.34 -17.43 -11.89
CA GLN A 179 7.55 -17.69 -11.08
C GLN A 179 8.69 -16.75 -11.48
N GLY A 180 8.81 -16.46 -12.78
CA GLY A 180 9.70 -15.42 -13.31
C GLY A 180 9.48 -14.07 -12.62
N LEU A 181 8.22 -13.66 -12.43
CA LEU A 181 7.88 -12.42 -11.72
C LEU A 181 8.37 -12.40 -10.27
N VAL A 182 8.23 -13.50 -9.52
CA VAL A 182 8.75 -13.55 -8.14
C VAL A 182 10.28 -13.40 -8.11
N SER A 183 10.96 -14.02 -9.07
CA SER A 183 12.41 -13.89 -9.17
C SER A 183 12.82 -12.44 -9.43
N ILE A 184 12.08 -11.74 -10.31
CA ILE A 184 12.28 -10.31 -10.59
C ILE A 184 12.02 -9.46 -9.34
N ILE A 185 10.89 -9.66 -8.65
CA ILE A 185 10.54 -8.93 -7.42
C ILE A 185 11.67 -9.04 -6.39
N ARG A 186 12.12 -10.27 -6.12
CA ARG A 186 13.20 -10.52 -5.15
C ARG A 186 14.53 -9.92 -5.57
N SER A 187 14.81 -9.86 -6.88
CA SER A 187 16.04 -9.23 -7.39
C SER A 187 16.00 -7.73 -7.16
N ILE A 188 14.91 -7.07 -7.57
CA ILE A 188 14.74 -5.61 -7.44
C ILE A 188 14.78 -5.21 -5.95
N ASN A 189 14.03 -5.90 -5.10
CA ASN A 189 14.01 -5.62 -3.66
C ASN A 189 15.40 -5.66 -3.02
N ARG A 190 16.28 -6.56 -3.47
CA ARG A 190 17.63 -6.73 -2.91
C ARG A 190 18.65 -5.73 -3.45
N GLN A 191 18.43 -5.21 -4.66
CA GLN A 191 19.41 -4.43 -5.39
C GLN A 191 19.10 -2.93 -5.37
N GLU A 192 17.82 -2.57 -5.44
CA GLU A 192 17.39 -1.20 -5.76
C GLU A 192 16.66 -0.51 -4.61
N LEU A 193 16.16 -1.25 -3.62
CA LEU A 193 15.33 -0.69 -2.54
C LEU A 193 16.04 -0.66 -1.20
N LEU A 194 15.75 0.40 -0.44
CA LEU A 194 16.11 0.47 0.96
C LEU A 194 15.25 -0.51 1.76
N PRO A 195 15.77 -1.09 2.87
CA PRO A 195 14.99 -2.03 3.69
C PRO A 195 13.64 -1.51 4.18
N GLY A 196 13.49 -0.18 4.35
CA GLY A 196 12.24 0.46 4.76
C GLY A 196 11.20 0.59 3.64
N ASP A 197 11.61 0.52 2.38
CA ASP A 197 10.73 0.71 1.22
C ASP A 197 10.24 -0.64 0.65
N ILE A 198 10.90 -1.75 1.01
CA ILE A 198 10.52 -3.10 0.62
C ILE A 198 9.18 -3.48 1.26
N LEU A 199 8.15 -3.67 0.43
CA LEU A 199 6.84 -4.09 0.88
C LEU A 199 6.75 -5.62 1.05
N SER A 200 7.16 -6.39 0.05
CA SER A 200 7.12 -7.86 0.08
C SER A 200 7.95 -8.50 -1.04
N ASP A 201 8.49 -9.69 -0.77
CA ASP A 201 9.17 -10.58 -1.73
C ASP A 201 8.19 -11.55 -2.43
N SER A 202 6.89 -11.38 -2.19
CA SER A 202 5.82 -12.26 -2.67
C SER A 202 5.10 -11.65 -3.86
N LEU A 203 4.52 -12.50 -4.72
CA LEU A 203 3.52 -12.10 -5.71
C LEU A 203 2.12 -12.32 -5.13
N TYR A 204 1.21 -11.40 -5.39
CA TYR A 204 -0.20 -11.52 -5.02
C TYR A 204 -1.07 -11.64 -6.27
N GLU A 205 -2.27 -12.17 -6.08
CA GLU A 205 -3.28 -12.27 -7.12
C GLU A 205 -4.64 -11.78 -6.60
N TYR A 206 -5.39 -11.14 -7.49
CA TYR A 206 -6.79 -10.83 -7.27
C TYR A 206 -7.65 -11.67 -8.22
N LEU A 207 -8.59 -12.41 -7.65
CA LEU A 207 -9.56 -13.24 -8.37
C LEU A 207 -10.90 -12.49 -8.42
N ALA A 208 -11.30 -12.07 -9.61
CA ALA A 208 -12.45 -11.19 -9.82
C ALA A 208 -13.78 -11.90 -9.51
N ASP A 209 -13.87 -13.19 -9.82
CA ASP A 209 -15.05 -14.03 -9.58
C ASP A 209 -15.41 -14.19 -8.09
N ARG A 210 -14.41 -14.04 -7.21
CA ARG A 210 -14.51 -14.29 -5.76
C ARG A 210 -14.36 -13.04 -4.91
N ASP A 211 -14.04 -11.89 -5.53
CA ASP A 211 -13.60 -10.70 -4.84
C ASP A 211 -12.49 -10.99 -3.81
N LEU A 212 -11.43 -11.69 -4.25
CA LEU A 212 -10.40 -12.22 -3.36
C LEU A 212 -9.01 -11.76 -3.78
N LEU A 213 -8.43 -10.85 -2.99
CA LEU A 213 -7.00 -10.57 -3.00
C LEU A 213 -6.30 -11.55 -2.05
N ARG A 214 -5.27 -12.24 -2.53
CA ARG A 214 -4.45 -13.14 -1.71
C ARG A 214 -3.01 -13.18 -2.20
N ARG A 215 -2.12 -13.63 -1.32
CA ARG A 215 -0.77 -14.00 -1.74
C ARG A 215 -0.82 -15.30 -2.54
N MET A 216 -0.02 -15.38 -3.60
CA MET A 216 0.14 -16.65 -4.31
C MET A 216 0.80 -17.68 -3.40
N ALA A 217 0.13 -18.80 -3.21
CA ALA A 217 0.69 -19.95 -2.51
C ALA A 217 1.66 -20.69 -3.44
N TRP A 218 2.90 -20.86 -2.99
CA TRP A 218 3.90 -21.64 -3.71
C TRP A 218 3.92 -23.06 -3.16
N ASN A 219 3.49 -24.01 -3.97
CA ASN A 219 3.87 -25.41 -3.78
C ASN A 219 5.18 -25.56 -4.54
N GLY A 220 6.29 -25.55 -3.81
CA GLY A 220 7.59 -25.94 -4.36
C GLY A 220 7.59 -27.37 -4.86
#